data_AF-A0A371E3M4-F1
#
_entry.id   AF-A0A371E3M4-F1
#
_cell.length_a   1.000
_cell.length_b   1.000
_cell.length_c   1.000
_cell.angle_alpha   90.00
_cell.angle_beta   90.00
_cell.angle_gamma   90.00
#
_symmetry.space_group_name_H-M   'P 1'
#
loop_
_entity.id
_entity.type
_entity.pdbx_description
1 polymer ?
#
loop_
_entity_poly.entity_id
_entity_poly.type
_entity_poly.pdbx_seq_one_letter_code
_entity_poly.pdbx_strand_id
1 'polypeptide(L)'
;HAGSAIRPHMSDLVCCMLESLSSLEDQSLNYVELHAANVGIQSEKLESLRISIAKGSPMWETLDSCIKVVDAESLNTLIPRLAHLVRSGVGLNTRVGVANFITMLLESVGVDIKPYANMLVRLLFPVVKEEKSTAAKRAFASACAKILKYIPASQAQKLIEDTAALHAGDKNSQIACAFLLKSYSSMAADVVGGYHAVIIPVVFISRFEDDKNVSSQFEELWEEYTSGERITLHLYLGEIVSLICEGMSSSSWASKRKSAQAISRLSEVLGESLSSHHE
;
A
#
# COMPACT_ATOMS: atom_id res chain seq x y z
N HIS A 1 -18.48 18.70 28.28
CA HIS A 1 -18.25 17.43 27.55
C HIS A 1 -16.76 17.23 27.36
N ALA A 2 -16.19 16.07 27.69
CA ALA A 2 -14.73 15.86 27.70
C ALA A 2 -14.05 16.16 26.35
N GLY A 3 -14.74 15.91 25.23
CA GLY A 3 -14.19 16.17 23.89
C GLY A 3 -13.81 17.64 23.63
N SER A 4 -14.61 18.62 24.08
CA SER A 4 -14.29 20.03 23.88
C SER A 4 -13.07 20.49 24.68
N ALA A 5 -12.75 19.81 25.78
CA ALA A 5 -11.55 20.07 26.57
C ALA A 5 -10.29 19.40 25.98
N ILE A 6 -10.44 18.29 25.24
CA ILE A 6 -9.31 17.56 24.63
C ILE A 6 -8.86 18.21 23.32
N ARG A 7 -9.79 18.73 22.51
CA ARG A 7 -9.50 19.29 21.17
C ARG A 7 -8.31 20.26 21.11
N PRO A 8 -8.16 21.24 22.01
CA PRO A 8 -7.02 22.16 21.98
C PRO A 8 -5.65 21.48 22.13
N HIS A 9 -5.61 20.31 22.78
CA HIS A 9 -4.38 19.55 23.06
C HIS A 9 -4.24 18.31 22.16
N MET A 10 -5.19 18.09 21.24
CA MET A 10 -5.31 16.83 20.53
C MET A 10 -4.11 16.54 19.63
N SER A 11 -3.54 17.54 18.97
CA SER A 11 -2.37 17.35 18.11
C SER A 11 -1.16 16.86 18.90
N ASP A 12 -0.92 17.42 20.09
CA ASP A 12 0.21 17.01 20.93
C ASP A 12 -0.05 15.65 21.58
N LEU A 13 -1.29 15.40 22.03
CA LEU A 13 -1.69 14.13 22.59
C LEU A 13 -1.54 12.99 21.58
N VAL A 14 -2.08 13.14 20.37
CA VAL A 14 -1.98 12.13 19.30
C VAL A 14 -0.52 11.86 18.95
N CYS A 15 0.30 12.90 18.76
CA CYS A 15 1.70 12.71 18.43
C CYS A 15 2.46 11.97 19.54
N CYS A 16 2.27 12.39 20.80
CA CYS A 16 2.91 11.76 21.95
C CYS A 16 2.52 10.29 22.09
N MET A 17 1.22 9.97 21.92
CA MET A 17 0.75 8.58 21.99
C MET A 17 1.33 7.72 20.87
N LEU A 18 1.41 8.25 19.64
CA LEU A 18 1.99 7.54 18.49
C LEU A 18 3.48 7.23 18.68
N GLU A 19 4.27 8.20 19.14
CA GLU A 19 5.69 8.01 19.44
C GLU A 19 5.90 7.04 20.62
N SER A 20 4.97 7.05 21.58
CA SER A 20 5.01 6.18 22.75
C SER A 20 4.81 4.70 22.42
N LEU A 21 4.21 4.37 21.27
CA LEU A 21 4.00 2.97 20.83
C LEU A 21 5.32 2.23 20.64
N SER A 22 6.40 2.92 20.25
CA SER A 22 7.74 2.34 20.18
C SER A 22 8.59 2.65 21.40
N SER A 23 8.48 3.84 22.01
CA SER A 23 9.35 4.20 23.14
C SER A 23 9.05 3.39 24.41
N LEU A 24 7.82 2.91 24.57
CA LEU A 24 7.38 2.09 25.71
C LEU A 24 7.29 0.59 25.36
N GLU A 25 7.84 0.17 24.22
CA GLU A 25 7.89 -1.24 23.86
C GLU A 25 8.74 -2.03 24.87
N ASP A 26 8.27 -3.24 25.24
CA ASP A 26 9.00 -4.10 26.15
C ASP A 26 10.36 -4.52 25.52
N GLN A 27 11.44 -4.18 26.21
CA GLN A 27 12.80 -4.51 25.80
C GLN A 27 13.04 -6.03 25.67
N SER A 28 12.21 -6.86 26.33
CA SER A 28 12.25 -8.31 26.16
C SER A 28 12.02 -8.74 24.70
N LEU A 29 11.23 -7.98 23.93
CA LEU A 29 10.97 -8.26 22.51
C LEU A 29 12.21 -8.04 21.65
N ASN A 30 13.14 -7.17 22.05
CA ASN A 30 14.42 -7.02 21.36
C ASN A 30 15.30 -8.25 21.56
N TYR A 31 15.28 -8.84 22.76
CA TYR A 31 15.99 -10.08 23.02
C TYR A 31 15.41 -11.23 22.18
N VAL A 32 14.09 -11.33 22.09
CA VAL A 32 13.41 -12.32 21.25
C VAL A 32 13.80 -12.15 19.78
N GLU A 33 13.86 -10.93 19.26
CA GLU A 33 14.27 -10.67 17.86
C GLU A 33 15.68 -11.17 17.56
N LEU A 34 16.64 -10.92 18.46
CA LEU A 34 18.03 -11.36 18.28
C LEU A 34 18.16 -12.89 18.25
N HIS A 35 17.26 -13.61 18.92
CA HIS A 35 17.27 -15.07 18.98
C HIS A 35 16.24 -15.72 18.05
N ALA A 36 15.33 -14.94 17.46
CA ALA A 36 14.24 -15.42 16.61
C ALA A 36 14.78 -16.22 15.41
N ALA A 37 15.82 -15.71 14.76
CA ALA A 37 16.47 -16.40 13.64
C ALA A 37 17.06 -17.76 14.05
N ASN A 38 17.63 -17.84 15.26
CA ASN A 38 18.23 -19.07 15.79
C ASN A 38 17.19 -20.12 16.18
N VAL A 39 15.94 -19.71 16.42
CA VAL A 39 14.82 -20.57 16.83
C VAL A 39 13.81 -20.77 15.68
N GLY A 40 14.12 -20.31 14.47
CA GLY A 40 13.29 -20.49 13.28
C GLY A 40 12.01 -19.63 13.25
N ILE A 41 11.92 -18.58 14.06
CA ILE A 41 10.80 -17.62 14.02
C ILE A 41 11.01 -16.67 12.85
N GLN A 42 10.04 -16.60 11.95
CA GLN A 42 10.05 -15.65 10.84
C GLN A 42 9.92 -14.21 11.35
N SER A 43 10.78 -13.31 10.88
CA SER A 43 10.82 -11.89 11.25
C SER A 43 9.44 -11.22 11.12
N GLU A 44 8.69 -11.49 10.05
CA GLU A 44 7.35 -10.93 9.83
C GLU A 44 6.33 -11.32 10.90
N LYS A 45 6.41 -12.54 11.44
CA LYS A 45 5.52 -12.98 12.53
C LYS A 45 5.81 -12.20 13.82
N LEU A 46 7.08 -11.92 14.09
CA LEU A 46 7.49 -11.13 15.24
C LEU A 46 7.05 -9.66 15.09
N GLU A 47 7.23 -9.07 13.91
CA GLU A 47 6.71 -7.72 13.60
C GLU A 47 5.19 -7.65 13.84
N SER A 48 4.44 -8.64 13.34
CA SER A 48 2.99 -8.71 13.55
C SER A 48 2.60 -8.80 15.01
N LEU A 49 3.36 -9.55 15.83
CA LEU A 49 3.12 -9.65 17.27
C LEU A 49 3.37 -8.32 17.97
N ARG A 50 4.50 -7.65 17.67
CA ARG A 50 4.84 -6.31 18.21
C ARG A 50 3.73 -5.30 17.95
N ILE A 51 3.26 -5.25 16.70
CA ILE A 51 2.17 -4.35 16.29
C ILE A 51 0.88 -4.68 17.03
N SER A 52 0.56 -5.97 17.20
CA SER A 52 -0.65 -6.40 17.93
C SER A 52 -0.61 -5.97 19.40
N ILE A 53 0.53 -6.14 20.07
CA ILE A 53 0.74 -5.68 21.46
C ILE A 53 0.57 -4.16 21.54
N ALA A 54 1.20 -3.40 20.62
CA ALA A 54 1.09 -1.95 20.59
C ALA A 54 -0.36 -1.46 20.42
N LYS A 55 -1.15 -2.13 19.58
CA LYS A 55 -2.59 -1.84 19.39
C LYS A 55 -3.46 -2.16 20.60
N GLY A 56 -3.03 -3.07 21.47
CA GLY A 56 -3.69 -3.38 22.74
C GLY A 56 -3.25 -2.48 23.91
N SER A 57 -2.42 -1.46 23.66
CA SER A 57 -1.90 -0.59 24.71
C SER A 57 -2.86 0.55 25.09
N PRO A 58 -2.76 1.09 26.31
CA PRO A 58 -3.50 2.29 26.71
C PRO A 58 -3.25 3.51 25.81
N MET A 59 -2.06 3.59 25.18
CA MET A 59 -1.74 4.64 24.22
C MET A 59 -2.62 4.52 22.97
N TRP A 60 -2.84 3.30 22.47
CA TRP A 60 -3.74 3.07 21.34
C TRP A 60 -5.21 3.34 21.70
N GLU A 61 -5.66 2.93 22.89
CA GLU A 61 -7.01 3.24 23.37
C GLU A 61 -7.25 4.76 23.46
N THR A 62 -6.22 5.52 23.83
CA THR A 62 -6.25 6.99 23.83
C THR A 62 -6.37 7.55 22.42
N LEU A 63 -5.65 6.99 21.45
CA LEU A 63 -5.76 7.37 20.04
C LEU A 63 -7.17 7.11 19.47
N ASP A 64 -7.76 5.95 19.78
CA ASP A 64 -9.14 5.62 19.40
C ASP A 64 -10.14 6.61 20.01
N SER A 65 -9.90 7.05 21.24
CA SER A 65 -10.72 8.06 21.90
C SER A 65 -10.56 9.44 21.26
N CYS A 66 -9.34 9.81 20.83
CA CYS A 66 -9.08 11.06 20.11
C CYS A 66 -9.85 11.11 18.78
N ILE A 67 -9.84 10.03 18.00
CA ILE A 67 -10.53 9.95 16.70
C ILE A 67 -12.03 10.27 16.81
N LYS A 68 -12.68 9.88 17.93
CA LYS A 68 -14.10 10.10 18.18
C LYS A 68 -14.48 11.57 18.45
N VAL A 69 -13.50 12.41 18.78
CA VAL A 69 -13.74 13.82 19.15
C VAL A 69 -13.15 14.83 18.17
N VAL A 70 -12.48 14.35 17.10
CA VAL A 70 -11.95 15.19 16.02
C VAL A 70 -13.07 15.97 15.33
N ASP A 71 -12.78 17.23 15.00
CA ASP A 71 -13.60 18.08 14.15
C ASP A 71 -12.75 18.79 13.09
N ALA A 72 -13.41 19.51 12.17
CA ALA A 72 -12.76 20.22 11.08
C ALA A 72 -11.73 21.27 11.55
N GLU A 73 -11.99 21.95 12.68
CA GLU A 73 -11.05 22.93 13.23
C GLU A 73 -9.76 22.26 13.69
N SER A 74 -9.89 21.13 14.38
CA SER A 74 -8.76 20.38 14.89
C SER A 74 -7.90 19.75 13.80
N LEU A 75 -8.45 19.49 12.61
CA LEU A 75 -7.67 19.01 11.46
C LEU A 75 -6.58 20.02 11.05
N ASN A 76 -6.83 21.32 11.21
CA ASN A 76 -5.87 22.38 10.83
C ASN A 76 -4.54 22.24 11.59
N THR A 77 -4.59 21.76 12.84
CA THR A 77 -3.40 21.59 13.70
C THR A 77 -2.89 20.15 13.68
N LEU A 78 -3.79 19.17 13.60
CA LEU A 78 -3.44 17.75 13.63
C LEU A 78 -2.74 17.29 12.35
N ILE A 79 -3.24 17.67 11.18
CA ILE A 79 -2.70 17.19 9.89
C ILE A 79 -1.23 17.59 9.70
N PRO A 80 -0.79 18.85 9.93
CA PRO A 80 0.62 19.20 9.83
C PRO A 80 1.52 18.40 10.78
N ARG A 81 1.04 18.07 11.98
CA ARG A 81 1.79 17.30 12.97
C ARG A 81 1.90 15.82 12.59
N LEU A 82 0.83 15.23 12.09
CA LEU A 82 0.89 13.89 11.48
C LEU A 82 1.82 13.88 10.27
N ALA A 83 1.76 14.91 9.43
CA ALA A 83 2.63 15.01 8.26
C ALA A 83 4.13 15.05 8.63
N HIS A 84 4.46 15.70 9.75
CA HIS A 84 5.79 15.63 10.33
C HIS A 84 6.15 14.21 10.77
N LEU A 85 5.30 13.54 11.55
CA LEU A 85 5.54 12.17 12.03
C LEU A 85 5.67 11.13 10.91
N VAL A 86 4.95 11.30 9.80
CA VAL A 86 5.11 10.46 8.61
C VAL A 86 6.55 10.49 8.07
N ARG A 87 7.29 11.59 8.28
CA ARG A 87 8.70 11.73 7.86
C ARG A 87 9.69 11.42 8.97
N SER A 88 9.43 11.89 10.19
CA SER A 88 10.39 11.85 11.29
C SER A 88 10.18 10.71 12.28
N GLY A 89 8.99 10.09 12.30
CA GLY A 89 8.69 8.99 13.21
C GLY A 89 9.60 7.80 12.95
N VAL A 90 10.14 7.20 14.03
CA VAL A 90 11.07 6.07 14.01
C VAL A 90 10.51 4.94 14.89
N GLY A 91 10.85 3.69 14.54
CA GLY A 91 10.41 2.50 15.24
C GLY A 91 9.15 1.89 14.60
N LEU A 92 9.11 0.57 14.52
CA LEU A 92 8.07 -0.17 13.79
C LEU A 92 6.65 0.24 14.23
N ASN A 93 6.39 0.23 15.54
CA ASN A 93 5.07 0.52 16.09
C ASN A 93 4.66 1.98 15.86
N THR A 94 5.59 2.95 15.95
CA THR A 94 5.33 4.34 15.57
C THR A 94 4.98 4.45 14.09
N ARG A 95 5.77 3.85 13.18
CA ARG A 95 5.52 3.93 11.72
C ARG A 95 4.16 3.35 11.36
N VAL A 96 3.88 2.13 11.82
CA VAL A 96 2.61 1.43 11.58
C VAL A 96 1.46 2.16 12.27
N GLY A 97 1.68 2.68 13.47
CA GLY A 97 0.70 3.45 14.23
C GLY A 97 0.29 4.73 13.51
N VAL A 98 1.24 5.50 13.00
CA VAL A 98 0.98 6.74 12.23
C VAL A 98 0.13 6.43 11.00
N ALA A 99 0.51 5.41 10.23
CA ALA A 99 -0.22 5.03 9.02
C ALA A 99 -1.66 4.54 9.32
N ASN A 100 -1.83 3.70 10.35
CA ASN A 100 -3.13 3.21 10.77
C ASN A 100 -4.01 4.35 11.33
N PHE A 101 -3.44 5.25 12.13
CA PHE A 101 -4.16 6.40 12.67
C PHE A 101 -4.65 7.33 11.55
N ILE A 102 -3.81 7.60 10.53
CA ILE A 102 -4.23 8.36 9.35
C ILE A 102 -5.37 7.66 8.63
N THR A 103 -5.30 6.33 8.49
CA THR A 103 -6.37 5.53 7.87
C THR A 103 -7.69 5.66 8.62
N MET A 104 -7.67 5.54 9.95
CA MET A 104 -8.86 5.71 10.80
C MET A 104 -9.37 7.15 10.82
N LEU A 105 -8.48 8.14 10.80
CA LEU A 105 -8.84 9.55 10.72
C LEU A 105 -9.61 9.84 9.43
N LEU A 106 -9.14 9.34 8.29
CA LEU A 106 -9.78 9.46 6.98
C LEU A 106 -11.18 8.83 6.93
N GLU A 107 -11.40 7.77 7.71
CA GLU A 107 -12.72 7.15 7.87
C GLU A 107 -13.64 7.99 8.75
N SER A 108 -13.11 8.50 9.86
CA SER A 108 -13.89 9.26 10.84
C SER A 108 -14.36 10.61 10.31
N VAL A 109 -13.48 11.37 9.64
CA VAL A 109 -13.79 12.76 9.23
C VAL A 109 -14.42 12.87 7.83
N GLY A 110 -14.39 11.80 7.04
CA GLY A 110 -15.02 11.76 5.72
C GLY A 110 -14.60 12.92 4.81
N VAL A 111 -15.59 13.68 4.33
CA VAL A 111 -15.39 14.76 3.35
C VAL A 111 -14.55 15.94 3.86
N ASP A 112 -14.44 16.12 5.18
CA ASP A 112 -13.67 17.21 5.79
C ASP A 112 -12.16 17.07 5.52
N ILE A 113 -11.69 15.90 5.08
CA ILE A 113 -10.29 15.70 4.70
C ILE A 113 -9.95 16.27 3.31
N LYS A 114 -10.93 16.57 2.46
CA LYS A 114 -10.69 17.00 1.06
C LYS A 114 -9.67 18.14 0.91
N PRO A 115 -9.65 19.19 1.76
CA PRO A 115 -8.64 20.25 1.68
C PRO A 115 -7.19 19.75 1.84
N TYR A 116 -7.00 18.62 2.53
CA TYR A 116 -5.69 18.05 2.85
C TYR A 116 -5.30 16.85 1.97
N ALA A 117 -6.27 16.22 1.32
CA ALA A 117 -6.10 14.95 0.61
C ALA A 117 -4.95 14.96 -0.42
N ASN A 118 -4.84 16.03 -1.22
CA ASN A 118 -3.77 16.17 -2.22
C ASN A 118 -2.37 16.31 -1.59
N MET A 119 -2.26 16.93 -0.41
CA MET A 119 -0.99 17.05 0.30
C MET A 119 -0.62 15.72 0.95
N LEU A 120 -1.59 15.04 1.57
CA LEU A 120 -1.41 13.74 2.20
C LEU A 120 -0.98 12.66 1.20
N VAL A 121 -1.59 12.60 0.01
CA VAL A 121 -1.20 11.59 -1.00
C VAL A 121 0.23 11.80 -1.49
N ARG A 122 0.64 13.06 -1.73
CA ARG A 122 2.02 13.42 -2.12
C ARG A 122 3.04 13.12 -1.03
N LEU A 123 2.59 13.10 0.23
CA LEU A 123 3.42 12.77 1.37
C LEU A 123 3.55 11.25 1.56
N LEU A 124 2.45 10.51 1.49
CA LEU A 124 2.41 9.09 1.86
C LEU A 124 2.94 8.20 0.74
N PHE A 125 2.69 8.51 -0.52
CA PHE A 125 3.14 7.66 -1.64
C PHE A 125 4.68 7.47 -1.68
N PRO A 126 5.52 8.51 -1.54
CA PRO A 126 6.97 8.34 -1.43
C PRO A 126 7.37 7.46 -0.23
N VAL A 127 6.70 7.63 0.92
CA VAL A 127 6.99 6.86 2.13
C VAL A 127 6.79 5.36 1.91
N VAL A 128 5.72 4.95 1.20
CA VAL A 128 5.51 3.53 0.88
C VAL A 128 6.70 2.94 0.11
N LYS A 129 7.33 3.72 -0.76
CA LYS A 129 8.52 3.29 -1.50
C LYS A 129 9.79 3.27 -0.66
N GLU A 130 9.87 4.10 0.37
CA GLU A 130 11.05 4.24 1.23
C GLU A 130 11.04 3.24 2.40
N GLU A 131 9.85 2.79 2.82
CA GLU A 131 9.69 1.83 3.91
C GLU A 131 10.41 0.52 3.63
N LYS A 132 11.17 0.07 4.63
CA LYS A 132 11.88 -1.21 4.61
C LYS A 132 11.09 -2.33 5.27
N SER A 133 10.36 -2.02 6.35
CA SER A 133 9.49 -3.00 7.00
C SER A 133 8.30 -3.30 6.12
N THR A 134 8.06 -4.59 5.85
CA THR A 134 6.88 -5.05 5.12
C THR A 134 5.60 -4.58 5.78
N ALA A 135 5.53 -4.62 7.12
CA ALA A 135 4.35 -4.22 7.87
C ALA A 135 4.09 -2.71 7.80
N ALA A 136 5.13 -1.88 7.98
CA ALA A 136 5.00 -0.42 7.86
C ALA A 136 4.61 -0.01 6.43
N LYS A 137 5.27 -0.60 5.42
CA LYS A 137 4.94 -0.37 4.01
C LYS A 137 3.48 -0.67 3.69
N ARG A 138 2.99 -1.82 4.15
CA ARG A 138 1.58 -2.22 3.96
C ARG A 138 0.62 -1.23 4.64
N ALA A 139 0.92 -0.81 5.86
CA ALA A 139 0.08 0.16 6.57
C ALA A 139 0.03 1.52 5.84
N PHE A 140 1.16 2.03 5.36
CA PHE A 140 1.19 3.28 4.57
C PHE A 140 0.50 3.13 3.21
N ALA A 141 0.57 1.94 2.59
CA ALA A 141 -0.18 1.65 1.37
C ALA A 141 -1.70 1.70 1.61
N SER A 142 -2.18 1.19 2.74
CA SER A 142 -3.60 1.30 3.15
C SER A 142 -4.02 2.76 3.37
N ALA A 143 -3.16 3.59 3.99
CA ALA A 143 -3.42 5.01 4.13
C ALA A 143 -3.51 5.73 2.77
N CYS A 144 -2.61 5.41 1.83
CA CYS A 144 -2.67 5.93 0.46
C CYS A 144 -3.97 5.53 -0.25
N ALA A 145 -4.37 4.26 -0.12
CA ALA A 145 -5.58 3.73 -0.73
C ALA A 145 -6.83 4.45 -0.24
N LYS A 146 -6.91 4.73 1.07
CA LYS A 146 -8.05 5.44 1.64
C LYS A 146 -8.19 6.87 1.09
N ILE A 147 -7.07 7.53 0.76
CA ILE A 147 -7.05 8.89 0.23
C ILE A 147 -7.57 8.97 -1.21
N LEU A 148 -7.50 7.88 -2.00
CA LEU A 148 -7.99 7.86 -3.39
C LEU A 148 -9.43 8.39 -3.52
N LYS A 149 -10.28 8.13 -2.52
CA LYS A 149 -11.69 8.56 -2.49
C LYS A 149 -11.89 10.07 -2.33
N TYR A 150 -10.85 10.79 -1.93
CA TYR A 150 -10.93 12.19 -1.55
C TYR A 150 -10.10 13.12 -2.45
N ILE A 151 -9.39 12.58 -3.43
CA ILE A 151 -8.61 13.36 -4.40
C ILE A 151 -9.34 13.47 -5.76
N PRO A 152 -9.05 14.50 -6.57
CA PRO A 152 -9.59 14.61 -7.91
C PRO A 152 -9.19 13.43 -8.82
N ALA A 153 -10.03 13.12 -9.82
CA ALA A 153 -9.77 12.01 -10.75
C ALA A 153 -8.41 12.11 -11.46
N SER A 154 -7.97 13.31 -11.85
CA SER A 154 -6.64 13.50 -12.46
C SER A 154 -5.49 13.14 -11.52
N GLN A 155 -5.64 13.40 -10.21
CA GLN A 155 -4.65 13.04 -9.20
C GLN A 155 -4.70 11.55 -8.88
N ALA A 156 -5.90 10.94 -8.88
CA ALA A 156 -6.05 9.49 -8.74
C ALA A 156 -5.41 8.74 -9.91
N GLN A 157 -5.68 9.18 -11.14
CA GLN A 157 -5.04 8.65 -12.35
C GLN A 157 -3.52 8.71 -12.23
N LYS A 158 -2.97 9.89 -11.91
CA LYS A 158 -1.52 10.07 -11.78
C LYS A 158 -0.92 9.16 -10.70
N LEU A 159 -1.59 9.01 -9.55
CA LEU A 159 -1.15 8.12 -8.49
C LEU A 159 -1.14 6.65 -8.94
N ILE A 160 -2.17 6.21 -9.67
CA ILE A 160 -2.28 4.83 -10.15
C ILE A 160 -1.22 4.54 -11.21
N GLU A 161 -0.99 5.46 -12.15
CA GLU A 161 0.10 5.38 -13.13
C GLU A 161 1.47 5.34 -12.46
N ASP A 162 1.71 6.23 -11.48
CA ASP A 162 2.97 6.25 -10.71
C ASP A 162 3.15 4.96 -9.89
N THR A 163 2.06 4.39 -9.38
CA THR A 163 2.06 3.09 -8.68
C THR A 163 2.41 1.96 -9.64
N ALA A 164 1.75 1.90 -10.80
CA ALA A 164 1.96 0.89 -11.83
C ALA A 164 3.42 0.90 -12.33
N ALA A 165 4.00 2.09 -12.50
CA ALA A 165 5.40 2.25 -12.92
C ALA A 165 6.40 1.58 -11.95
N LEU A 166 6.07 1.45 -10.65
CA LEU A 166 6.95 0.82 -9.64
C LEU A 166 7.26 -0.65 -9.95
N HIS A 167 6.46 -1.33 -10.77
CA HIS A 167 6.69 -2.72 -11.17
C HIS A 167 8.01 -2.96 -11.93
N ALA A 168 8.58 -1.89 -12.51
CA ALA A 168 9.82 -1.92 -13.28
C ALA A 168 11.04 -1.48 -12.44
N GLY A 169 10.80 -1.12 -11.17
CA GLY A 169 11.85 -0.72 -10.25
C GLY A 169 12.59 -1.91 -9.62
N ASP A 170 13.28 -1.63 -8.52
CA ASP A 170 13.90 -2.67 -7.70
C ASP A 170 12.85 -3.49 -6.93
N LYS A 171 13.30 -4.56 -6.27
CA LYS A 171 12.44 -5.41 -5.42
C LYS A 171 11.60 -4.61 -4.43
N ASN A 172 12.16 -3.56 -3.84
CA ASN A 172 11.47 -2.76 -2.84
C ASN A 172 10.29 -1.98 -3.45
N SER A 173 10.49 -1.43 -4.65
CA SER A 173 9.49 -0.74 -5.46
C SER A 173 8.43 -1.71 -5.97
N GLN A 174 8.81 -2.91 -6.41
CA GLN A 174 7.87 -3.94 -6.84
C GLN A 174 6.94 -4.40 -5.70
N ILE A 175 7.48 -4.58 -4.49
CA ILE A 175 6.66 -4.89 -3.30
C ILE A 175 5.74 -3.71 -2.95
N ALA A 176 6.22 -2.47 -3.07
CA ALA A 176 5.40 -1.28 -2.87
C ALA A 176 4.25 -1.22 -3.89
N CYS A 177 4.52 -1.54 -5.16
CA CYS A 177 3.51 -1.67 -6.21
C CYS A 177 2.41 -2.65 -5.79
N ALA A 178 2.79 -3.88 -5.45
CA ALA A 178 1.83 -4.92 -5.06
C ALA A 178 0.98 -4.51 -3.85
N PHE A 179 1.59 -3.95 -2.79
CA PHE A 179 0.85 -3.53 -1.61
C PHE A 179 -0.07 -2.33 -1.84
N LEU A 180 0.33 -1.37 -2.68
CA LEU A 180 -0.53 -0.27 -3.08
C LEU A 180 -1.72 -0.80 -3.89
N LEU A 181 -1.49 -1.59 -4.94
CA LEU A 181 -2.56 -2.12 -5.76
C LEU A 181 -3.54 -3.02 -4.98
N LYS A 182 -3.05 -3.84 -4.04
CA LYS A 182 -3.88 -4.64 -3.13
C LYS A 182 -4.67 -3.79 -2.13
N SER A 183 -4.08 -2.71 -1.64
CA SER A 183 -4.80 -1.76 -0.78
C SER A 183 -5.85 -0.99 -1.58
N TYR A 184 -5.55 -0.64 -2.83
CA TYR A 184 -6.47 0.03 -3.73
C TYR A 184 -7.68 -0.86 -4.05
N SER A 185 -7.47 -2.13 -4.42
CA SER A 185 -8.54 -3.10 -4.70
C SER A 185 -9.47 -3.27 -3.48
N SER A 186 -8.90 -3.41 -2.29
CA SER A 186 -9.69 -3.66 -1.07
C SER A 186 -10.42 -2.42 -0.53
N MET A 187 -9.83 -1.23 -0.62
CA MET A 187 -10.36 -0.04 0.06
C MET A 187 -11.02 0.98 -0.87
N ALA A 188 -10.71 0.93 -2.17
CA ALA A 188 -11.13 1.91 -3.17
C ALA A 188 -11.51 1.29 -4.53
N ALA A 189 -12.08 0.07 -4.53
CA ALA A 189 -12.53 -0.64 -5.73
C ALA A 189 -13.38 0.23 -6.69
N ASP A 190 -14.26 1.08 -6.13
CA ASP A 190 -15.13 1.98 -6.88
C ASP A 190 -14.37 3.03 -7.71
N VAL A 191 -13.22 3.50 -7.20
CA VAL A 191 -12.31 4.40 -7.92
C VAL A 191 -11.45 3.60 -8.89
N VAL A 192 -10.91 2.48 -8.42
CA VAL A 192 -9.89 1.66 -9.12
C VAL A 192 -10.45 0.99 -10.37
N GLY A 193 -11.74 0.65 -10.38
CA GLY A 193 -12.40 0.03 -11.52
C GLY A 193 -12.27 0.82 -12.83
N GLY A 194 -12.11 2.15 -12.75
CA GLY A 194 -11.87 3.01 -13.91
C GLY A 194 -10.44 2.94 -14.49
N TYR A 195 -9.52 2.23 -13.86
CA TYR A 195 -8.10 2.22 -14.20
C TYR A 195 -7.53 0.81 -14.44
N HIS A 196 -8.39 -0.19 -14.62
CA HIS A 196 -7.96 -1.56 -14.87
C HIS A 196 -7.07 -1.72 -16.11
N ALA A 197 -7.26 -0.90 -17.16
CA ALA A 197 -6.40 -0.89 -18.34
C ALA A 197 -4.92 -0.55 -18.02
N VAL A 198 -4.65 0.16 -16.92
CA VAL A 198 -3.29 0.44 -16.44
C VAL A 198 -2.81 -0.67 -15.48
N ILE A 199 -3.71 -1.13 -14.61
CA ILE A 199 -3.35 -2.04 -13.50
C ILE A 199 -3.16 -3.48 -13.96
N ILE A 200 -4.10 -4.01 -14.74
CA ILE A 200 -4.13 -5.43 -15.10
C ILE A 200 -2.90 -5.87 -15.92
N PRO A 201 -2.40 -5.10 -16.90
CA PRO A 201 -1.15 -5.43 -17.59
C PRO A 201 0.04 -5.60 -16.65
N VAL A 202 0.18 -4.66 -15.71
CA VAL A 202 1.23 -4.68 -14.70
C VAL A 202 1.09 -5.90 -13.79
N VAL A 203 -0.11 -6.15 -13.27
CA VAL A 203 -0.37 -7.31 -12.41
C VAL A 203 -0.07 -8.61 -13.16
N PHE A 204 -0.53 -8.76 -14.40
CA PHE A 204 -0.30 -9.95 -15.22
C PHE A 204 1.19 -10.24 -15.42
N ILE A 205 1.97 -9.25 -15.89
CA ILE A 205 3.40 -9.45 -16.20
C ILE A 205 4.21 -9.66 -14.93
N SER A 206 3.89 -8.97 -13.83
CA SER A 206 4.66 -9.06 -12.59
C SER A 206 4.51 -10.40 -11.84
N ARG A 207 3.57 -11.26 -12.24
CA ARG A 207 3.53 -12.67 -11.81
C ARG A 207 4.76 -13.47 -12.25
N PHE A 208 5.41 -13.03 -13.32
CA PHE A 208 6.57 -13.71 -13.91
C PHE A 208 7.90 -13.12 -13.43
N GLU A 209 7.90 -12.34 -12.34
CA GLU A 209 9.13 -11.88 -11.71
C GLU A 209 9.94 -13.07 -11.16
N ASP A 210 11.26 -13.01 -11.31
CA ASP A 210 12.16 -14.07 -10.85
C ASP A 210 12.16 -14.21 -9.31
N ASP A 211 11.96 -13.10 -8.60
CA ASP A 211 11.83 -13.11 -7.14
C ASP A 211 10.50 -13.74 -6.72
N LYS A 212 10.58 -14.82 -5.96
CA LYS A 212 9.41 -15.60 -5.53
C LYS A 212 8.47 -14.86 -4.59
N ASN A 213 8.99 -13.91 -3.80
CA ASN A 213 8.14 -13.09 -2.95
C ASN A 213 7.37 -12.09 -3.81
N VAL A 214 8.03 -11.42 -4.77
CA VAL A 214 7.34 -10.47 -5.66
C VAL A 214 6.28 -11.19 -6.50
N SER A 215 6.65 -12.27 -7.20
CA SER A 215 5.72 -13.02 -8.04
C SER A 215 4.53 -13.56 -7.25
N SER A 216 4.71 -14.07 -6.03
CA SER A 216 3.58 -14.56 -5.21
C SER A 216 2.61 -13.44 -4.82
N GLN A 217 3.10 -12.24 -4.49
CA GLN A 217 2.23 -11.10 -4.19
C GLN A 217 1.38 -10.68 -5.40
N PHE A 218 1.96 -10.75 -6.61
CA PHE A 218 1.23 -10.44 -7.84
C PHE A 218 0.31 -11.58 -8.30
N GLU A 219 0.61 -12.84 -7.97
CA GLU A 219 -0.31 -13.96 -8.22
C GLU A 219 -1.58 -13.82 -7.37
N GLU A 220 -1.44 -13.54 -6.06
CA GLU A 220 -2.60 -13.26 -5.20
C GLU A 220 -3.42 -12.09 -5.74
N LEU A 221 -2.77 -11.02 -6.17
CA LEU A 221 -3.44 -9.84 -6.73
C LEU A 221 -4.13 -10.14 -8.07
N TRP A 222 -3.55 -10.99 -8.90
CA TRP A 222 -4.16 -11.43 -10.16
C TRP A 222 -5.45 -12.20 -9.92
N GLU A 223 -5.44 -13.10 -8.93
CA GLU A 223 -6.63 -13.86 -8.51
C GLU A 223 -7.76 -12.93 -8.02
N GLU A 224 -7.43 -11.80 -7.38
CA GLU A 224 -8.43 -10.79 -6.96
C GLU A 224 -9.08 -10.04 -8.14
N TYR A 225 -8.32 -9.73 -9.19
CA TYR A 225 -8.82 -8.96 -10.35
C TYR A 225 -9.53 -9.83 -11.41
N THR A 226 -9.22 -11.12 -11.46
CA THR A 226 -9.69 -11.98 -12.54
C THR A 226 -10.93 -12.79 -12.14
N SER A 227 -12.05 -12.55 -12.83
CA SER A 227 -13.21 -13.46 -12.78
C SER A 227 -13.05 -14.67 -13.71
N GLY A 228 -11.93 -14.75 -14.45
CA GLY A 228 -11.59 -15.81 -15.39
C GLY A 228 -10.44 -15.38 -16.31
N GLU A 229 -9.32 -16.09 -16.27
CA GLU A 229 -8.06 -15.69 -16.93
C GLU A 229 -8.25 -15.34 -18.41
N ARG A 230 -8.93 -16.20 -19.19
CA ARG A 230 -9.15 -15.96 -20.63
C ARG A 230 -9.90 -14.65 -20.92
N ILE A 231 -10.96 -14.36 -20.17
CA ILE A 231 -11.81 -13.17 -20.40
C ILE A 231 -11.01 -11.91 -20.08
N THR A 232 -10.33 -11.91 -18.93
CA THR A 232 -9.48 -10.79 -18.50
C THR A 232 -8.36 -10.52 -19.51
N LEU A 233 -7.66 -11.56 -19.96
CA LEU A 233 -6.59 -11.41 -20.95
C LEU A 233 -7.10 -10.93 -22.31
N HIS A 234 -8.29 -11.35 -22.73
CA HIS A 234 -8.87 -10.87 -23.98
C HIS A 234 -9.29 -9.39 -23.88
N LEU A 235 -9.87 -8.98 -22.74
CA LEU A 235 -10.34 -7.60 -22.53
C LEU A 235 -9.20 -6.57 -22.50
N TYR A 236 -8.05 -6.92 -21.93
CA TYR A 236 -6.89 -6.02 -21.79
C TYR A 236 -5.70 -6.43 -22.68
N LEU A 237 -5.97 -7.18 -23.76
CA LEU A 237 -4.92 -7.75 -24.60
C LEU A 237 -4.00 -6.68 -25.18
N GLY A 238 -4.56 -5.55 -25.63
CA GLY A 238 -3.81 -4.47 -26.26
C GLY A 238 -2.79 -3.86 -25.30
N GLU A 239 -3.20 -3.55 -24.08
CA GLU A 239 -2.36 -2.97 -23.05
C GLU A 239 -1.32 -3.97 -22.53
N ILE A 240 -1.70 -5.25 -22.37
CA ILE A 240 -0.76 -6.32 -22.01
C ILE A 240 0.33 -6.46 -23.09
N VAL A 241 -0.05 -6.55 -24.37
CA VAL A 241 0.91 -6.69 -25.48
C VAL A 241 1.83 -5.47 -25.56
N SER A 242 1.30 -4.26 -25.38
CA SER A 242 2.12 -3.05 -25.33
C SER A 242 3.21 -3.14 -24.26
N LEU A 243 2.84 -3.52 -23.04
CA LEU A 243 3.78 -3.62 -21.92
C LEU A 243 4.80 -4.76 -22.11
N ILE A 244 4.40 -5.88 -22.72
CA ILE A 244 5.31 -6.95 -23.13
C ILE A 244 6.33 -6.45 -24.15
N CYS A 245 5.89 -5.71 -25.18
CA CYS A 245 6.77 -5.16 -26.20
C CYS A 245 7.83 -4.22 -25.57
N GLU A 246 7.41 -3.34 -24.66
CA GLU A 246 8.32 -2.49 -23.90
C GLU A 246 9.36 -3.30 -23.10
N GLY A 247 8.89 -4.35 -22.40
CA GLY A 247 9.76 -5.24 -21.63
C GLY A 247 10.75 -6.04 -22.49
N MET A 248 10.36 -6.45 -23.71
CA MET A 248 11.23 -7.11 -24.69
C MET A 248 12.29 -6.17 -25.27
N SER A 249 11.94 -4.89 -25.47
CA SER A 249 12.86 -3.85 -25.93
C SER A 249 13.76 -3.28 -24.84
N SER A 250 13.51 -3.58 -23.56
CA SER A 250 14.31 -3.14 -22.42
C SER A 250 15.77 -3.63 -22.48
N SER A 251 16.69 -2.89 -21.88
CA SER A 251 18.08 -3.35 -21.68
C SER A 251 18.21 -4.38 -20.56
N SER A 252 17.20 -4.52 -19.70
CA SER A 252 17.20 -5.45 -18.57
C SER A 252 16.85 -6.87 -19.01
N TRP A 253 17.74 -7.83 -18.73
CA TRP A 253 17.47 -9.24 -18.96
C TRP A 253 16.25 -9.76 -18.17
N ALA A 254 16.09 -9.30 -16.93
CA ALA A 254 14.93 -9.66 -16.11
C ALA A 254 13.61 -9.23 -16.78
N SER A 255 13.57 -8.02 -17.36
CA SER A 255 12.40 -7.52 -18.09
C SER A 255 12.11 -8.34 -19.35
N LYS A 256 13.14 -8.71 -20.12
CA LYS A 256 12.96 -9.58 -21.30
C LYS A 256 12.44 -10.96 -20.91
N ARG A 257 13.00 -11.54 -19.86
CA ARG A 257 12.63 -12.88 -19.38
C ARG A 257 11.17 -12.94 -18.94
N LYS A 258 10.73 -12.04 -18.06
CA LYS A 258 9.34 -12.00 -17.60
C LYS A 258 8.36 -11.72 -18.75
N SER A 259 8.76 -10.89 -19.71
CA SER A 259 7.95 -10.60 -20.92
C SER A 259 7.83 -11.84 -21.81
N ALA A 260 8.91 -12.60 -22.00
CA ALA A 260 8.87 -13.86 -22.75
C ALA A 260 7.95 -14.90 -22.08
N GLN A 261 7.99 -15.00 -20.74
CA GLN A 261 7.08 -15.86 -19.99
C GLN A 261 5.62 -15.41 -20.11
N ALA A 262 5.37 -14.10 -20.08
CA ALA A 262 4.05 -13.51 -20.30
C ALA A 262 3.52 -13.83 -21.71
N ILE A 263 4.37 -13.77 -22.75
CA ILE A 263 4.00 -14.17 -24.13
C ILE A 263 3.62 -15.65 -24.19
N SER A 264 4.41 -16.53 -23.59
CA SER A 264 4.09 -17.96 -23.53
C SER A 264 2.74 -18.18 -22.87
N ARG A 265 2.47 -17.52 -21.73
CA ARG A 265 1.19 -17.66 -21.05
C ARG A 265 0.02 -17.13 -21.86
N LEU A 266 0.17 -15.97 -22.52
CA LEU A 266 -0.86 -15.44 -23.42
C LEU A 266 -1.17 -16.42 -24.54
N SER A 267 -0.14 -17.02 -25.14
CA SER A 267 -0.30 -17.97 -26.25
C SER A 267 -0.98 -19.26 -25.81
N GLU A 268 -0.66 -19.77 -24.61
CA GLU A 268 -1.34 -20.93 -24.01
C GLU A 268 -2.83 -20.67 -23.76
N VAL A 269 -3.18 -19.49 -23.25
CA VAL A 269 -4.56 -19.18 -22.87
C VAL A 269 -5.42 -18.72 -24.05
N LEU A 270 -4.84 -17.97 -25.00
CA LEU A 270 -5.56 -17.34 -26.11
C LEU A 270 -5.28 -17.98 -27.47
N GLY A 271 -4.39 -18.98 -27.57
CA GLY A 271 -3.90 -19.54 -28.83
C GLY A 271 -4.98 -20.02 -29.80
N GLU A 272 -6.09 -20.58 -29.30
CA GLU A 272 -7.24 -21.00 -30.11
C GLU A 272 -8.07 -19.84 -30.67
N SER A 273 -8.02 -18.67 -30.03
CA SER A 273 -8.68 -17.45 -30.51
C SER A 273 -7.78 -16.68 -31.47
N LEU A 274 -6.46 -16.74 -31.28
CA LEU A 274 -5.45 -16.12 -32.15
C LEU A 274 -5.36 -16.79 -33.53
N SER A 275 -5.67 -18.09 -33.64
CA SER A 275 -5.70 -18.81 -34.92
C SER A 275 -6.86 -18.38 -35.84
N SER A 276 -7.96 -17.85 -35.28
CA SER A 276 -9.13 -17.41 -36.06
C SER A 276 -8.94 -16.06 -36.78
N HIS A 277 -7.82 -15.36 -36.55
CA HIS A 277 -7.45 -14.12 -37.23
C HIS A 277 -6.45 -14.33 -38.39
N HIS A 278 -6.20 -15.58 -38.78
CA HIS A 278 -5.34 -15.97 -39.90
C HIS A 278 -6.11 -16.61 -41.08
N GLU A 279 -7.34 -16.16 -41.33
CA GLU A 279 -8.05 -16.35 -42.61
C GLU A 279 -8.32 -15.01 -43.30
#